data_AF-A0A4Q4W285-F1
#
_entry.id   AF-A0A4Q4W285-F1
#
_cell.length_a   1.000
_cell.length_b   1.000
_cell.length_c   1.000
_cell.angle_alpha   90.00
_cell.angle_beta   90.00
_cell.angle_gamma   90.00
#
_symmetry.space_group_name_H-M   'P 1'
#
loop_
_entity.id
_entity.type
_entity.pdbx_description
1 polymer ?
#
loop_
_entity_poly.entity_id
_entity_poly.type
_entity_poly.pdbx_seq_one_letter_code
_entity_poly.pdbx_strand_id
1 'polypeptide(L)'
;MLRRVSLKTDEHVPLYPTVDEIKDIENRRDVQELREQYEALRDQKGAESRGAKRAFGAYAARRRVLQQLVVNDKRQKYFQEVDRRRPLG
;
A
#
# COMPACT_ATOMS: atom_id res chain seq x y z
N MET A 1 18.92 -16.19 -3.84
CA MET A 1 17.60 -16.58 -3.28
C MET A 1 17.45 -16.36 -1.75
N LEU A 2 18.42 -15.78 -1.03
CA LEU A 2 18.34 -15.59 0.44
C LEU A 2 17.50 -14.40 0.91
N ARG A 3 17.30 -13.36 0.08
CA ARG A 3 16.57 -12.13 0.48
C ARG A 3 15.10 -12.32 0.84
N ARG A 4 14.43 -13.38 0.37
CA ARG A 4 13.02 -13.65 0.69
C ARG A 4 12.82 -14.37 2.02
N VAL A 5 13.84 -15.10 2.49
CA VAL A 5 13.77 -15.90 3.73
C VAL A 5 13.95 -15.00 4.96
N SER A 6 14.79 -13.97 4.88
CA SER A 6 15.05 -13.02 5.97
C SER A 6 13.91 -12.03 6.26
N LEU A 7 12.90 -11.92 5.39
CA LEU A 7 11.75 -11.01 5.61
C LEU A 7 10.80 -11.47 6.74
N LYS A 8 10.82 -12.77 7.09
CA LYS A 8 9.94 -13.33 8.12
C LYS A 8 10.60 -13.45 9.50
N THR A 9 11.91 -13.33 9.58
CA THR A 9 12.70 -13.59 10.79
C THR A 9 13.21 -12.33 11.47
N ASP A 10 13.17 -11.19 10.80
CA ASP A 10 13.67 -9.92 11.30
C ASP A 10 12.48 -9.02 11.70
N GLU A 11 12.35 -8.79 13.01
CA GLU A 11 11.26 -8.06 13.64
C GLU A 11 11.19 -6.59 13.19
N HIS A 12 12.30 -6.02 12.70
CA HIS A 12 12.37 -4.62 12.30
C HIS A 12 12.07 -4.39 10.81
N VAL A 13 11.83 -5.44 10.03
CA VAL A 13 11.50 -5.30 8.62
C VAL A 13 10.13 -4.60 8.47
N PRO A 14 10.04 -3.51 7.69
CA PRO A 14 8.76 -2.86 7.44
C PRO A 14 7.77 -3.83 6.77
N LEU A 15 6.67 -4.15 7.45
CA LEU A 15 5.62 -5.04 6.94
C LEU A 15 4.38 -4.29 6.44
N TYR A 16 4.08 -3.16 7.07
CA TYR A 16 2.89 -2.35 6.78
C TYR A 16 3.27 -0.86 6.73
N PRO A 17 2.55 -0.03 5.97
CA PRO A 17 2.64 1.41 6.10
C PRO A 17 2.19 1.85 7.49
N THR A 18 2.74 2.96 7.97
CA THR A 18 2.30 3.66 9.17
C THR A 18 0.94 4.32 8.96
N VAL A 19 0.29 4.74 10.05
CA VAL A 19 -1.01 5.43 10.00
C VAL A 19 -0.93 6.71 9.17
N ASP A 20 0.15 7.48 9.29
CA ASP A 20 0.29 8.74 8.56
C ASP A 20 0.55 8.51 7.07
N GLU A 21 1.30 7.48 6.70
CA GLU A 21 1.45 7.09 5.29
C GLU A 21 0.14 6.60 4.68
N ILE A 22 -0.71 5.94 5.47
CA ILE A 22 -2.05 5.59 5.02
C ILE A 22 -2.85 6.87 4.76
N LYS A 23 -2.82 7.85 5.67
CA LYS A 23 -3.50 9.13 5.45
C LYS A 23 -2.97 9.85 4.21
N ASP A 24 -1.66 9.87 4.00
CA ASP A 24 -1.05 10.47 2.82
C ASP A 24 -1.53 9.80 1.53
N ILE A 25 -1.64 8.46 1.53
CA ILE A 25 -2.21 7.71 0.41
C ILE A 25 -3.68 8.09 0.20
N GLU A 26 -4.50 8.16 1.25
CA GLU A 26 -5.92 8.54 1.15
C GLU A 26 -6.12 9.99 0.69
N ASN A 27 -5.15 10.87 0.96
CA ASN A 27 -5.19 12.28 0.56
C ASN A 27 -4.74 12.52 -0.89
N ARG A 28 -4.23 11.50 -1.58
CA ARG A 28 -3.85 11.66 -2.99
C ARG A 28 -5.09 11.85 -3.86
N ARG A 29 -5.00 12.81 -4.78
CA ARG A 29 -6.07 13.13 -5.73
C ARG A 29 -6.61 11.90 -6.48
N ASP A 30 -5.74 11.02 -6.98
CA ASP A 30 -6.17 9.83 -7.72
C ASP A 30 -6.93 8.81 -6.86
N VAL A 31 -6.64 8.77 -5.56
CA VAL A 31 -7.35 7.91 -4.60
C VAL A 31 -8.68 8.53 -4.20
N GLN A 32 -8.71 9.85 -3.99
CA GLN A 32 -9.93 10.61 -3.71
C GLN A 32 -10.92 10.53 -4.86
N GLU A 33 -10.48 10.73 -6.10
CA GLU A 33 -11.35 10.64 -7.29
C GLU A 33 -12.01 9.25 -7.41
N LEU A 34 -11.28 8.16 -7.14
CA LEU A 34 -11.84 6.81 -7.16
C LEU A 34 -12.83 6.57 -6.00
N ARG A 35 -12.54 7.15 -4.83
CA ARG A 35 -13.43 7.08 -3.66
C ARG A 35 -14.74 7.81 -3.94
N GLU A 36 -14.68 9.03 -4.46
CA GLU A 36 -15.85 9.83 -4.82
C GLU A 36 -16.70 9.14 -5.90
N GLN A 37 -16.06 8.53 -6.90
CA GLN A 37 -16.77 7.73 -7.91
C GLN A 37 -17.52 6.55 -7.29
N TYR A 38 -16.88 5.85 -6.34
CA TYR A 38 -17.52 4.75 -5.62
C TYR A 38 -18.70 5.26 -4.78
N GLU A 39 -18.52 6.33 -4.01
CA GLU A 39 -19.56 6.93 -3.16
C GLU A 39 -20.75 7.40 -4.01
N ALA A 40 -20.51 8.10 -5.12
CA ALA A 40 -21.55 8.53 -6.05
C ALA A 40 -22.34 7.34 -6.64
N LEU A 41 -21.65 6.27 -7.07
CA LEU A 41 -22.31 5.08 -7.60
C LEU A 41 -23.06 4.28 -6.54
N ARG A 42 -22.52 4.23 -5.32
CA ARG A 42 -23.16 3.58 -4.17
C ARG A 42 -24.45 4.30 -3.82
N ASP A 43 -24.43 5.63 -3.78
CA ASP A 43 -25.58 6.43 -3.37
C ASP A 43 -26.66 6.46 -4.46
N GLN A 44 -26.28 6.42 -5.75
CA GLN A 44 -27.23 6.38 -6.87
C GLN A 44 -27.87 5.01 -7.13
N LYS A 45 -27.08 3.91 -7.01
CA LYS A 45 -27.47 2.58 -7.51
C LYS A 45 -27.44 1.49 -6.44
N GLY A 46 -27.02 1.83 -5.23
CA GLY A 46 -26.74 0.88 -4.15
C GLY A 46 -25.34 0.27 -4.25
N ALA A 47 -24.81 -0.09 -3.07
CA ALA A 47 -23.49 -0.73 -2.93
C ALA A 47 -23.36 -2.05 -3.72
N GLU A 48 -24.47 -2.77 -3.85
CA GLU A 48 -24.49 -4.08 -4.53
C GLU A 48 -24.50 -3.97 -6.06
N SER A 49 -24.67 -2.77 -6.61
CA SER A 49 -24.67 -2.55 -8.06
C SER A 49 -23.33 -2.94 -8.67
N ARG A 50 -23.36 -3.50 -9.90
CA ARG A 50 -22.15 -3.85 -10.65
C ARG A 50 -21.21 -2.65 -10.82
N GLY A 51 -21.76 -1.45 -10.96
CA GLY A 51 -21.00 -0.20 -11.05
C GLY A 51 -20.27 0.11 -9.75
N ALA A 52 -20.97 0.14 -8.62
CA ALA A 52 -20.38 0.41 -7.31
C ALA A 52 -19.30 -0.64 -6.95
N LYS A 53 -19.55 -1.93 -7.20
CA LYS A 53 -18.55 -3.00 -6.97
C LYS A 53 -17.27 -2.80 -7.80
N ARG A 54 -17.40 -2.40 -9.07
CA ARG A 54 -16.25 -2.11 -9.94
C ARG A 54 -15.47 -0.90 -9.46
N ALA A 55 -16.15 0.19 -9.11
CA ALA A 55 -15.52 1.39 -8.60
C ALA A 55 -14.78 1.12 -7.27
N PHE A 56 -15.42 0.39 -6.35
CA PHE A 56 -14.79 -0.06 -5.11
C PHE A 56 -13.55 -0.93 -5.38
N GLY A 57 -13.64 -1.87 -6.32
CA GLY A 57 -12.51 -2.70 -6.72
C GLY A 57 -11.33 -1.88 -7.25
N ALA A 58 -11.60 -0.86 -8.07
CA ALA A 58 -10.57 0.06 -8.57
C ALA A 58 -9.92 0.87 -7.44
N TYR A 59 -10.73 1.46 -6.56
CA TYR A 59 -10.26 2.18 -5.36
C TYR A 59 -9.38 1.28 -4.48
N ALA A 60 -9.87 0.09 -4.12
CA ALA A 60 -9.14 -0.86 -3.27
C ALA A 60 -7.84 -1.35 -3.91
N ALA A 61 -7.85 -1.65 -5.22
CA ALA A 61 -6.66 -2.06 -5.95
C ALA A 61 -5.61 -0.94 -5.98
N ARG A 62 -6.02 0.30 -6.27
CA ARG A 62 -5.10 1.44 -6.30
C ARG A 62 -4.46 1.67 -4.93
N ARG A 63 -5.26 1.71 -3.87
CA ARG A 63 -4.80 1.84 -2.49
C ARG A 63 -3.80 0.75 -2.12
N ARG A 64 -4.11 -0.52 -2.43
CA ARG A 64 -3.22 -1.66 -2.16
C ARG A 64 -1.87 -1.53 -2.88
N VAL A 65 -1.87 -1.13 -4.14
CA VAL A 65 -0.61 -0.93 -4.91
C VAL A 65 0.24 0.14 -4.27
N LEU A 66 -0.36 1.27 -3.85
CA LEU A 66 0.36 2.36 -3.21
C LEU A 66 0.95 1.95 -1.85
N GLN A 67 0.19 1.23 -1.04
CA GLN A 67 0.70 0.68 0.23
C GLN A 67 1.88 -0.26 0.00
N GLN A 68 1.80 -1.13 -1.01
CA GLN A 68 2.88 -2.04 -1.36
C GLN A 68 4.15 -1.30 -1.82
N LEU A 69 3.99 -0.22 -2.59
CA LEU A 69 5.11 0.61 -3.02
C LEU A 69 5.82 1.27 -1.84
N VAL A 70 5.07 1.85 -0.90
CA VAL A 70 5.62 2.44 0.34
C VAL A 70 6.41 1.41 1.14
N VAL A 71 5.83 0.22 1.37
CA VAL A 71 6.52 -0.85 2.10
C VAL A 71 7.78 -1.32 1.36
N ASN A 72 7.73 -1.43 0.04
CA ASN A 72 8.88 -1.86 -0.76
C ASN A 72 10.02 -0.84 -0.70
N ASP A 73 9.73 0.46 -0.81
CA ASP A 73 10.74 1.53 -0.67
C ASP A 73 11.40 1.48 0.71
N LYS A 74 10.60 1.34 1.78
CA LYS A 74 11.10 1.19 3.14
C LYS A 74 11.97 -0.04 3.32
N ARG A 75 11.56 -1.19 2.78
CA ARG A 75 12.37 -2.42 2.82
C ARG A 75 13.69 -2.24 2.09
N GLN A 76 13.68 -1.59 0.94
CA GLN A 76 14.90 -1.32 0.18
C GLN A 76 15.88 -0.48 1.01
N LYS A 77 15.40 0.60 1.65
CA LYS A 77 16.20 1.44 2.54
C LYS A 77 16.73 0.66 3.74
N TYR A 78 15.87 -0.12 4.40
CA TYR A 78 16.25 -0.98 5.52
C TYR A 78 17.40 -1.92 5.15
N PHE A 79 17.28 -2.65 4.03
CA PHE A 79 18.34 -3.56 3.60
C PHE A 79 19.61 -2.85 3.17
N GLN A 80 19.53 -1.65 2.58
CA GLN A 80 20.71 -0.84 2.27
C GLN A 80 21.46 -0.43 3.54
N GLU A 81 20.73 -0.03 4.60
CA GLU A 81 21.34 0.33 5.88
C GLU A 81 21.97 -0.87 6.58
N VAL A 82 21.27 -2.01 6.59
CA VAL A 82 21.80 -3.27 7.13
C VAL A 82 23.05 -3.70 6.36
N ASP A 83 23.01 -3.67 5.03
CA ASP A 83 24.16 -4.03 4.19
C ASP A 83 25.34 -3.07 4.42
N ARG A 84 25.11 -1.77 4.67
CA ARG A 84 26.16 -0.79 5.01
C ARG A 84 26.81 -1.05 6.37
N ARG A 85 26.05 -1.62 7.33
CA ARG A 85 26.54 -1.92 8.69
C ARG A 85 27.18 -3.28 8.81
N ARG A 86 27.04 -4.15 7.80
CA ARG A 86 27.80 -5.40 7.76
C ARG A 86 29.27 -5.02 7.61
N PRO A 87 30.15 -5.36 8.57
CA PRO A 87 31.57 -5.26 8.32
C PRO A 87 31.84 -6.11 7.07
N LEU A 88 32.50 -5.50 6.09
CA LEU A 88 33.05 -6.23 4.96
C LEU A 88 33.76 -7.46 5.54
N GLY A 89 33.36 -8.65 5.11
CA GLY A 89 34.27 -9.78 5.17
C GLY A 89 35.50 -9.44 4.35
#